data_AF-A0A8T6NE50-F1
#
_entry.id   AF-A0A8T6NE50-F1
#
_cell.length_a   1.000
_cell.length_b   1.000
_cell.length_c   1.000
_cell.angle_alpha   90.00
_cell.angle_beta   90.00
_cell.angle_gamma   90.00
#
_symmetry.space_group_name_H-M   'P 1'
#
loop_
_entity.id
_entity.type
_entity.pdbx_description
1 polymer ?
#
loop_
_entity_poly.entity_id
_entity_poly.type
_entity_poly.pdbx_seq_one_letter_code
_entity_poly.pdbx_strand_id
1 'polypeptide(L)'
;MGAIIGPVSNESTEKEFRRKLTLHVRKFLHSRPTPINVSTEAIERFMLKRLIRSTKGQTVLDGLGVEPARNLDDWLDSKAPWRVLRDAQDEHTKAREEISEDERIDVPKSVLAHSISSICGTLALLPSADVNELRESQGPVRAVSDSHCHKVLRFFADRSKWVNQHKSLLGRDAARNQLRDESHSFGILALVLWPLRKALAKWIANNPDTHLRFAMGQIIRSGEHPNAVQDTIERLAILGNGKSDSLPPADTTGLVNWWQGN
;
A
#
# COMPACT_ATOMS: atom_id res chain seq x y z
N MET A 1 4.63 19.96 -9.22
CA MET A 1 4.12 20.45 -10.52
C MET A 1 4.43 19.40 -11.55
N GLY A 2 3.49 19.08 -12.43
CA GLY A 2 3.74 18.06 -13.45
C GLY A 2 4.62 18.51 -14.58
N ALA A 3 5.05 17.55 -15.40
CA ALA A 3 6.02 17.79 -16.44
C ALA A 3 5.42 17.48 -17.81
N ILE A 4 5.72 18.35 -18.78
CA ILE A 4 5.56 18.08 -20.20
C ILE A 4 6.99 18.05 -20.75
N ILE A 5 7.33 17.01 -21.51
CA ILE A 5 8.61 16.98 -22.22
C ILE A 5 8.38 17.41 -23.66
N GLY A 6 9.11 18.43 -24.09
CA GLY A 6 9.20 18.79 -25.51
C GLY A 6 9.32 20.29 -25.75
N PRO A 7 9.39 20.70 -27.03
CA PRO A 7 9.30 19.86 -28.24
C PRO A 7 10.57 19.03 -28.50
N VAL A 8 10.43 17.85 -29.13
CA VAL A 8 11.56 17.02 -29.58
C VAL A 8 11.68 17.17 -31.10
N SER A 9 12.74 17.84 -31.59
CA SER A 9 12.95 18.06 -33.03
C SER A 9 13.15 16.73 -33.78
N ASN A 10 12.48 16.61 -34.92
CA ASN A 10 12.52 15.47 -35.85
C ASN A 10 13.40 15.75 -37.10
N GLU A 11 14.20 16.82 -37.09
CA GLU A 11 15.04 17.21 -38.25
C GLU A 11 16.27 16.29 -38.46
N SER A 12 16.47 15.32 -37.57
CA SER A 12 17.53 14.31 -37.67
C SER A 12 17.06 13.04 -38.38
N THR A 13 17.96 12.07 -38.58
CA THR A 13 17.58 10.75 -39.09
C THR A 13 16.55 10.07 -38.17
N GLU A 14 15.75 9.13 -38.72
CA GLU A 14 14.76 8.35 -37.95
C GLU A 14 15.41 7.66 -36.73
N LYS A 15 16.60 7.08 -36.93
CA LYS A 15 17.36 6.40 -35.88
C LYS A 15 17.71 7.35 -34.73
N GLU A 16 18.12 8.57 -35.05
CA GLU A 16 18.47 9.58 -34.04
C GLU A 16 17.24 10.14 -33.34
N PHE A 17 16.14 10.36 -34.07
CA PHE A 17 14.89 10.80 -33.49
C PHE A 17 14.35 9.74 -32.51
N ARG A 18 14.34 8.46 -32.89
CA ARG A 18 13.95 7.34 -32.01
C ARG A 18 14.81 7.27 -30.76
N ARG A 19 16.13 7.50 -30.89
CA ARG A 19 17.04 7.57 -29.73
C ARG A 19 16.68 8.73 -28.81
N LYS A 20 16.44 9.94 -29.34
CA LYS A 20 16.05 11.12 -28.57
C LYS A 20 14.73 10.87 -27.83
N LEU A 21 13.69 10.38 -28.50
CA LEU A 21 12.40 10.03 -27.90
C LEU A 21 12.56 9.02 -26.78
N THR A 22 13.30 7.92 -27.01
CA THR A 22 13.53 6.88 -26.00
C THR A 22 14.19 7.45 -24.75
N LEU A 23 15.18 8.33 -24.91
CA LEU A 23 15.88 8.96 -23.79
C LEU A 23 14.96 9.92 -23.02
N HIS A 24 14.15 10.70 -23.71
CA HIS A 24 13.17 11.60 -23.11
C HIS A 24 12.08 10.83 -22.34
N VAL A 25 11.48 9.81 -22.94
CA VAL A 25 10.49 8.94 -22.29
C VAL A 25 11.10 8.25 -21.07
N ARG A 26 12.32 7.71 -21.19
CA ARG A 26 13.01 7.09 -20.06
C ARG A 26 13.21 8.09 -18.92
N LYS A 27 13.73 9.29 -19.21
CA LYS A 27 13.91 10.35 -18.20
C LYS A 27 12.59 10.74 -17.54
N PHE A 28 11.51 10.86 -18.31
CA PHE A 28 10.18 11.14 -17.79
C PHE A 28 9.70 10.09 -16.78
N LEU A 29 9.78 8.81 -17.19
CA LEU A 29 9.33 7.70 -16.35
C LEU A 29 10.18 7.58 -15.08
N HIS A 30 11.48 7.90 -15.17
CA HIS A 30 12.38 7.90 -14.01
C HIS A 30 12.12 9.08 -13.07
N SER A 31 11.81 10.27 -13.59
CA SER A 31 11.58 11.46 -12.77
C SER A 31 10.25 11.45 -12.02
N ARG A 32 9.30 10.57 -12.39
CA ARG A 32 8.00 10.38 -11.75
C ARG A 32 7.29 11.71 -11.44
N PRO A 33 7.08 12.57 -12.45
CA PRO A 33 6.48 13.88 -12.24
C PRO A 33 5.06 13.72 -11.69
N THR A 34 4.63 14.67 -10.86
CA THR A 34 3.23 14.75 -10.44
C THR A 34 2.35 14.93 -11.69
N PRO A 35 1.16 14.33 -11.79
CA PRO A 35 0.27 14.63 -12.91
C PRO A 35 -0.15 16.12 -12.92
N ILE A 36 -0.36 16.70 -14.10
CA ILE A 36 -0.82 18.10 -14.26
C ILE A 36 -2.36 18.17 -14.22
N ASN A 37 -3.00 17.17 -14.80
CA ASN A 37 -4.43 17.18 -15.13
C ASN A 37 -5.32 16.54 -14.05
N VAL A 38 -4.73 15.91 -13.02
CA VAL A 38 -5.50 15.11 -12.08
C VAL A 38 -4.77 14.97 -10.74
N SER A 39 -5.54 14.96 -9.64
CA SER A 39 -5.03 14.61 -8.32
C SER A 39 -4.69 13.12 -8.26
N THR A 40 -3.49 12.78 -7.77
CA THR A 40 -3.08 11.39 -7.56
C THR A 40 -4.02 10.66 -6.62
N GLU A 41 -4.50 11.33 -5.57
CA GLU A 41 -5.41 10.75 -4.59
C GLU A 41 -6.83 10.61 -5.14
N ALA A 42 -7.25 11.43 -6.10
CA ALA A 42 -8.51 11.21 -6.81
C ALA A 42 -8.45 9.91 -7.64
N ILE A 43 -7.34 9.67 -8.36
CA ILE A 43 -7.12 8.40 -9.07
C ILE A 43 -7.09 7.22 -8.09
N GLU A 44 -6.35 7.36 -6.99
CA GLU A 44 -6.20 6.26 -6.04
C GLU A 44 -7.54 5.89 -5.39
N ARG A 45 -8.33 6.87 -4.96
CA ARG A 45 -9.69 6.61 -4.45
C ARG A 45 -10.58 5.94 -5.49
N PHE A 46 -10.48 6.31 -6.77
CA PHE A 46 -11.18 5.62 -7.86
C PHE A 46 -10.72 4.15 -7.98
N MET A 47 -9.42 3.90 -7.94
CA MET A 47 -8.85 2.54 -8.01
C MET A 47 -9.28 1.68 -6.82
N LEU A 48 -9.28 2.23 -5.60
CA LEU A 48 -9.75 1.54 -4.40
C LEU A 48 -11.23 1.16 -4.52
N LYS A 49 -12.09 2.11 -4.91
CA LYS A 49 -13.53 1.84 -5.14
C LYS A 49 -13.74 0.76 -6.21
N ARG A 50 -12.96 0.80 -7.29
CA ARG A 50 -13.01 -0.20 -8.36
C ARG A 50 -12.62 -1.59 -7.85
N LEU A 51 -11.53 -1.70 -7.08
CA LEU A 51 -11.09 -2.97 -6.48
C LEU A 51 -12.16 -3.56 -5.57
N ILE A 52 -12.67 -2.76 -4.62
CA ILE A 52 -13.73 -3.19 -3.69
C ILE A 52 -14.97 -3.67 -4.46
N ARG A 53 -15.37 -2.96 -5.53
CA ARG A 53 -16.51 -3.37 -6.35
C ARG A 53 -16.25 -4.69 -7.10
N SER A 54 -15.03 -4.90 -7.60
CA SER A 54 -14.68 -6.13 -8.32
C SER A 54 -14.62 -7.36 -7.42
N THR A 55 -14.32 -7.19 -6.13
CA THR A 55 -14.25 -8.31 -5.19
C THR A 55 -15.60 -8.65 -4.55
N LYS A 56 -16.49 -7.68 -4.37
CA LYS A 56 -17.87 -7.91 -3.85
C LYS A 56 -18.70 -8.89 -4.70
N GLY A 57 -18.38 -9.06 -5.98
CA GLY A 57 -19.09 -10.00 -6.87
C GLY A 57 -18.50 -11.41 -6.90
N GLN A 58 -17.40 -11.68 -6.19
CA GLN A 58 -16.77 -12.99 -6.16
C GLN A 58 -17.41 -13.82 -5.05
N THR A 59 -18.34 -14.70 -5.41
CA THR A 59 -18.85 -15.74 -4.52
C THR A 59 -17.85 -16.88 -4.47
N VAL A 60 -17.42 -17.26 -3.27
CA VAL A 60 -16.69 -18.51 -3.07
C VAL A 60 -17.69 -19.67 -3.13
N LEU A 61 -17.36 -20.73 -3.86
CA LEU A 61 -18.12 -21.98 -3.84
C LEU A 61 -17.97 -22.64 -2.47
N ASP A 62 -19.08 -22.82 -1.75
CA ASP A 62 -19.11 -23.54 -0.48
C ASP A 62 -18.50 -24.94 -0.62
N GLY A 63 -17.59 -25.31 0.28
CA GLY A 63 -16.99 -26.64 0.36
C GLY A 63 -15.58 -26.81 -0.26
N LEU A 64 -14.98 -25.75 -0.82
CA LEU A 64 -13.60 -25.79 -1.35
C LEU A 64 -12.51 -25.36 -0.36
N GLY A 65 -12.86 -25.07 0.90
CA GLY A 65 -11.90 -24.64 1.92
C GLY A 65 -11.26 -23.27 1.66
N VAL A 66 -11.91 -22.44 0.83
CA VAL A 66 -11.53 -21.04 0.59
C VAL A 66 -12.44 -20.16 1.44
N GLU A 67 -11.86 -19.27 2.25
CA GLU A 67 -12.65 -18.36 3.07
C GLU A 67 -13.35 -17.29 2.22
N PRO A 68 -14.57 -16.85 2.59
CA PRO A 68 -15.31 -15.82 1.86
C PRO A 68 -14.55 -14.49 1.77
N ALA A 69 -14.98 -13.62 0.86
CA ALA A 69 -14.42 -12.29 0.71
C ALA A 69 -14.42 -11.53 2.05
N ARG A 70 -13.23 -11.08 2.48
CA ARG A 70 -13.02 -10.46 3.80
C ARG A 70 -13.90 -9.22 3.99
N ASN A 71 -14.58 -9.16 5.12
CA ASN A 71 -15.43 -8.02 5.47
C ASN A 71 -14.56 -6.78 5.78
N LEU A 72 -14.95 -5.63 5.22
CA LEU A 72 -14.31 -4.33 5.43
C LEU A 72 -14.90 -3.54 6.61
N ASP A 73 -15.88 -4.08 7.34
CA ASP A 73 -16.56 -3.35 8.41
C ASP A 73 -15.79 -3.43 9.75
N ASP A 74 -15.17 -4.58 10.09
CA ASP A 74 -14.46 -4.80 11.37
C ASP A 74 -12.99 -5.22 11.22
N TRP A 75 -12.27 -4.63 10.27
CA TRP A 75 -10.91 -5.07 9.95
C TRP A 75 -9.87 -4.71 11.01
N LEU A 76 -10.16 -3.85 12.00
CA LEU A 76 -9.21 -3.54 13.08
C LEU A 76 -9.19 -4.60 14.19
N ASP A 77 -10.17 -5.50 14.24
CA ASP A 77 -10.24 -6.59 15.24
C ASP A 77 -10.09 -6.04 16.67
N SER A 78 -10.87 -5.02 17.02
CA SER A 78 -10.83 -4.32 18.31
C SER A 78 -9.49 -3.67 18.71
N LYS A 79 -8.50 -3.61 17.81
CA LYS A 79 -7.20 -2.96 18.07
C LYS A 79 -7.22 -1.50 17.66
N ALA A 80 -6.50 -0.67 18.43
CA ALA A 80 -6.24 0.70 18.00
C ALA A 80 -5.34 0.71 16.76
N PRO A 81 -5.57 1.59 15.77
CA PRO A 81 -4.75 1.69 14.56
C PRO A 81 -3.24 1.85 14.83
N TRP A 82 -2.87 2.66 15.84
CA TRP A 82 -1.46 2.80 16.23
C TRP A 82 -0.83 1.49 16.68
N ARG A 83 -1.62 0.62 17.31
CA ARG A 83 -1.17 -0.68 17.82
C ARG A 83 -0.96 -1.65 16.66
N VAL A 84 -1.89 -1.70 15.71
CA VAL A 84 -1.74 -2.49 14.48
C VAL A 84 -0.47 -2.11 13.72
N LEU A 85 -0.18 -0.81 13.57
CA LEU A 85 1.06 -0.35 12.91
C LEU A 85 2.33 -0.77 13.68
N ARG A 86 2.31 -0.61 15.01
CA ARG A 86 3.45 -1.02 15.86
C ARG A 86 3.70 -2.51 15.77
N ASP A 87 2.66 -3.31 15.98
CA ASP A 87 2.77 -4.77 16.04
C ASP A 87 3.29 -5.32 14.68
N ALA A 88 2.80 -4.78 13.56
CA ALA A 88 3.31 -5.12 12.23
C ALA A 88 4.79 -4.70 12.04
N GLN A 89 5.19 -3.53 12.55
CA GLN A 89 6.59 -3.10 12.49
C GLN A 89 7.51 -4.00 13.34
N ASP A 90 7.06 -4.43 14.52
CA ASP A 90 7.81 -5.30 15.41
C ASP A 90 7.99 -6.69 14.78
N GLU A 91 6.91 -7.28 14.26
CA GLU A 91 6.95 -8.57 13.55
C GLU A 91 7.86 -8.51 12.32
N HIS A 92 7.73 -7.46 11.50
CA HIS A 92 8.59 -7.25 10.34
C HIS A 92 10.07 -7.11 10.73
N THR A 93 10.35 -6.39 11.83
CA THR A 93 11.72 -6.20 12.31
C THR A 93 12.34 -7.52 12.74
N LYS A 94 11.61 -8.33 13.52
CA LYS A 94 12.06 -9.67 13.93
C LYS A 94 12.35 -10.57 12.74
N ALA A 95 11.41 -10.68 11.80
CA ALA A 95 11.60 -11.48 10.58
C ALA A 95 12.78 -10.99 9.73
N ARG A 96 13.04 -9.67 9.72
CA ARG A 96 14.18 -9.08 9.00
C ARG A 96 15.50 -9.30 9.71
N GLU A 97 15.50 -9.46 11.03
CA GLU A 97 16.69 -9.77 11.82
C GLU A 97 17.15 -11.23 11.63
N GLU A 98 16.24 -12.12 11.25
CA GLU A 98 16.55 -13.55 10.99
C GLU A 98 17.21 -13.81 9.62
N ILE A 99 17.19 -12.84 8.70
CA ILE A 99 17.80 -12.97 7.38
C ILE A 99 19.21 -12.38 7.31
N SER A 100 20.01 -12.88 6.36
CA SER A 100 21.37 -12.40 6.10
C SER A 100 21.40 -10.94 5.62
N GLU A 101 22.52 -10.25 5.84
CA GLU A 101 22.71 -8.87 5.39
C GLU A 101 22.48 -8.70 3.88
N ASP A 102 22.90 -9.66 3.06
CA ASP A 102 22.67 -9.64 1.61
C ASP A 102 21.17 -9.69 1.26
N GLU A 103 20.40 -10.54 1.95
CA GLU A 103 18.94 -10.58 1.77
C GLU A 103 18.26 -9.29 2.28
N ARG A 104 18.81 -8.64 3.31
CA ARG A 104 18.24 -7.39 3.87
C ARG A 104 18.30 -6.21 2.89
N ILE A 105 19.24 -6.19 1.95
CA ILE A 105 19.40 -5.11 0.96
C ILE A 105 18.10 -4.94 0.15
N ASP A 106 17.44 -6.06 -0.16
CA ASP A 106 16.26 -6.10 -0.99
C ASP A 106 14.94 -5.89 -0.21
N VAL A 107 15.01 -5.84 1.13
CA VAL A 107 13.84 -5.75 2.02
C VAL A 107 13.83 -4.41 2.76
N PRO A 108 12.82 -3.55 2.55
CA PRO A 108 12.76 -2.26 3.23
C PRO A 108 12.73 -2.38 4.75
N LYS A 109 13.32 -1.39 5.44
CA LYS A 109 13.41 -1.42 6.90
C LYS A 109 12.08 -1.23 7.62
N SER A 110 11.24 -0.34 7.09
CA SER A 110 9.97 0.03 7.70
C SER A 110 8.79 -0.54 6.94
N VAL A 111 7.74 -0.95 7.66
CA VAL A 111 6.47 -1.38 7.08
C VAL A 111 5.72 -0.24 6.37
N LEU A 112 6.06 1.00 6.73
CA LEU A 112 5.66 2.20 6.01
C LEU A 112 6.50 2.43 4.75
N ALA A 113 7.33 1.50 4.28
CA ALA A 113 7.97 1.63 2.98
C ALA A 113 6.96 1.45 1.84
N HIS A 114 7.19 2.13 0.71
CA HIS A 114 6.26 2.13 -0.44
C HIS A 114 5.89 0.71 -0.87
N SER A 115 6.87 -0.18 -1.07
CA SER A 115 6.61 -1.52 -1.56
C SER A 115 5.89 -2.41 -0.56
N ILE A 116 6.23 -2.33 0.74
CA ILE A 116 5.56 -3.11 1.79
C ILE A 116 4.10 -2.67 1.91
N SER A 117 3.86 -1.36 2.10
CA SER A 117 2.51 -0.82 2.21
C SER A 117 1.68 -1.07 0.95
N SER A 118 2.31 -1.01 -0.23
CA SER A 118 1.61 -1.23 -1.51
C SER A 118 1.18 -2.68 -1.69
N ILE A 119 2.12 -3.62 -1.52
CA ILE A 119 1.86 -5.05 -1.74
C ILE A 119 0.87 -5.56 -0.67
N CYS A 120 1.16 -5.32 0.60
CA CYS A 120 0.32 -5.76 1.70
C CYS A 120 -1.09 -5.13 1.61
N GLY A 121 -1.16 -3.82 1.35
CA GLY A 121 -2.44 -3.14 1.19
C GLY A 121 -3.27 -3.63 0.01
N THR A 122 -2.65 -3.90 -1.14
CA THR A 122 -3.39 -4.45 -2.29
C THR A 122 -3.90 -5.85 -2.02
N LEU A 123 -3.06 -6.72 -1.42
CA LEU A 123 -3.46 -8.09 -1.08
C LEU A 123 -4.50 -8.14 0.05
N ALA A 124 -4.68 -7.08 0.84
CA ALA A 124 -5.78 -7.00 1.79
C ALA A 124 -7.14 -6.81 1.10
N LEU A 125 -7.16 -6.23 -0.11
CA LEU A 125 -8.39 -6.05 -0.89
C LEU A 125 -8.66 -7.18 -1.89
N LEU A 126 -7.69 -8.09 -2.10
CA LEU A 126 -7.80 -9.19 -3.06
C LEU A 126 -7.81 -10.54 -2.30
N PRO A 127 -8.64 -11.52 -2.70
CA PRO A 127 -8.64 -12.83 -2.06
C PRO A 127 -7.32 -13.58 -2.33
N SER A 128 -6.85 -13.56 -3.58
CA SER A 128 -5.52 -14.01 -3.97
C SER A 128 -5.12 -13.37 -5.29
N ALA A 129 -3.82 -13.18 -5.54
CA ALA A 129 -3.33 -12.63 -6.80
C ALA A 129 -1.96 -13.16 -7.21
N ASP A 130 -1.75 -13.37 -8.51
CA ASP A 130 -0.38 -13.47 -9.04
C ASP A 130 0.30 -12.07 -9.10
N VAL A 131 1.57 -12.02 -9.48
CA VAL A 131 2.33 -10.75 -9.51
C VAL A 131 1.80 -9.76 -10.55
N ASN A 132 1.27 -10.24 -11.68
CA ASN A 132 0.71 -9.37 -12.72
C ASN A 132 -0.60 -8.75 -12.25
N GLU A 133 -1.53 -9.58 -11.77
CA GLU A 133 -2.82 -9.15 -11.21
C GLU A 133 -2.62 -8.17 -10.04
N LEU A 134 -1.66 -8.46 -9.15
CA LEU A 134 -1.29 -7.60 -8.04
C LEU A 134 -0.82 -6.22 -8.54
N ARG A 135 0.08 -6.18 -9.52
CA ARG A 135 0.64 -4.94 -10.04
C ARG A 135 -0.37 -4.12 -10.83
N GLU A 136 -1.28 -4.76 -11.56
CA GLU A 136 -2.42 -4.10 -12.19
C GLU A 136 -3.34 -3.45 -11.15
N SER A 137 -3.56 -4.14 -10.03
CA SER A 137 -4.39 -3.68 -8.92
C SER A 137 -3.74 -2.57 -8.08
N GLN A 138 -2.41 -2.48 -8.04
CA GLN A 138 -1.71 -1.40 -7.33
C GLN A 138 -2.00 -0.01 -7.91
N GLY A 139 -2.37 0.07 -9.20
CA GLY A 139 -2.58 1.34 -9.89
C GLY A 139 -1.31 2.20 -9.97
N PRO A 140 -1.42 3.39 -10.57
CA PRO A 140 -0.24 4.23 -10.87
C PRO A 140 0.40 4.87 -9.62
N VAL A 141 -0.34 5.00 -8.51
CA VAL A 141 0.14 5.65 -7.29
C VAL A 141 0.97 4.69 -6.42
N ARG A 142 0.54 3.42 -6.35
CA ARG A 142 1.19 2.40 -5.53
C ARG A 142 2.01 1.41 -6.33
N ALA A 143 2.20 1.61 -7.63
CA ALA A 143 2.94 0.70 -8.50
C ALA A 143 4.35 0.35 -7.98
N VAL A 144 4.63 -0.95 -7.90
CA VAL A 144 5.94 -1.53 -7.60
C VAL A 144 6.49 -2.20 -8.86
N SER A 145 7.81 -2.18 -9.05
CA SER A 145 8.43 -2.91 -10.17
C SER A 145 8.26 -4.42 -10.00
N ASP A 146 8.20 -5.13 -11.11
CA ASP A 146 8.01 -6.59 -11.13
C ASP A 146 9.04 -7.33 -10.25
N SER A 147 10.33 -7.09 -10.51
CA SER A 147 11.43 -7.69 -9.74
C SER A 147 11.34 -7.38 -8.24
N HIS A 148 11.03 -6.13 -7.86
CA HIS A 148 10.95 -5.74 -6.45
C HIS A 148 9.71 -6.34 -5.77
N CYS A 149 8.62 -6.50 -6.52
CA CYS A 149 7.42 -7.20 -6.05
C CYS A 149 7.74 -8.65 -5.69
N HIS A 150 8.43 -9.38 -6.58
CA HIS A 150 8.87 -10.75 -6.32
C HIS A 150 9.77 -10.87 -5.08
N LYS A 151 10.73 -9.96 -4.91
CA LYS A 151 11.64 -9.96 -3.75
C LYS A 151 10.89 -9.78 -2.43
N VAL A 152 9.99 -8.79 -2.37
CA VAL A 152 9.20 -8.51 -1.17
C VAL A 152 8.20 -9.64 -0.89
N LEU A 153 7.54 -10.19 -1.91
CA LEU A 153 6.61 -11.32 -1.74
C LEU A 153 7.32 -12.58 -1.25
N ARG A 154 8.54 -12.85 -1.74
CA ARG A 154 9.36 -13.96 -1.24
C ARG A 154 9.66 -13.78 0.25
N PHE A 155 10.05 -12.57 0.66
CA PHE A 155 10.27 -12.27 2.08
C PHE A 155 8.99 -12.48 2.91
N PHE A 156 7.83 -12.05 2.42
CA PHE A 156 6.56 -12.26 3.12
C PHE A 156 6.15 -13.73 3.24
N ALA A 157 6.42 -14.55 2.23
CA ALA A 157 6.07 -15.97 2.26
C ALA A 157 7.06 -16.80 3.11
N ASP A 158 8.36 -16.52 2.96
CA ASP A 158 9.40 -17.38 3.50
C ASP A 158 9.82 -16.97 4.91
N ARG A 159 9.77 -15.68 5.24
CA ARG A 159 10.34 -15.11 6.47
C ARG A 159 9.27 -14.55 7.39
N SER A 160 8.57 -13.48 6.99
CA SER A 160 7.58 -12.82 7.87
C SER A 160 6.27 -13.60 8.00
N LYS A 161 6.02 -14.58 7.13
CA LYS A 161 4.79 -15.37 7.10
C LYS A 161 3.52 -14.54 6.97
N TRP A 162 3.59 -13.37 6.32
CA TRP A 162 2.43 -12.51 6.08
C TRP A 162 1.60 -12.96 4.88
N VAL A 163 2.17 -13.77 3.99
CA VAL A 163 1.55 -14.20 2.74
C VAL A 163 1.63 -15.71 2.60
N ASN A 164 0.52 -16.33 2.24
CA ASN A 164 0.49 -17.70 1.74
C ASN A 164 0.69 -17.68 0.22
N GLN A 165 1.60 -18.53 -0.26
CA GLN A 165 1.85 -18.70 -1.69
C GLN A 165 1.35 -20.08 -2.13
N HIS A 166 0.41 -20.10 -3.06
CA HIS A 166 -0.17 -21.31 -3.63
C HIS A 166 0.28 -21.47 -5.08
N LYS A 167 0.76 -22.66 -5.44
CA LYS A 167 1.07 -23.04 -6.83
C LYS A 167 0.13 -24.16 -7.24
N SER A 168 -0.42 -24.07 -8.45
CA SER A 168 -1.18 -25.18 -9.00
C SER A 168 -0.27 -26.41 -9.13
N LEU A 169 -0.74 -27.56 -8.68
CA LEU A 169 -0.04 -28.85 -8.83
C LEU A 169 -0.03 -29.32 -10.30
N LEU A 170 -1.01 -28.86 -11.09
CA LEU A 170 -1.21 -29.23 -12.48
C LEU A 170 -1.28 -27.95 -13.31
N GLY A 171 -0.26 -27.72 -14.13
CA GLY A 171 -0.19 -26.58 -15.05
C GLY A 171 1.05 -25.70 -14.85
N ARG A 172 1.16 -24.67 -15.69
CA ARG A 172 2.24 -23.66 -15.65
C ARG A 172 1.76 -22.34 -15.05
N ASP A 173 0.69 -22.38 -14.27
CA ASP A 173 0.10 -21.17 -13.69
C ASP A 173 1.06 -20.49 -12.72
N ALA A 174 1.05 -19.16 -12.75
CA ALA A 174 1.86 -18.37 -11.85
C ALA A 174 1.44 -18.62 -10.38
N ALA A 175 2.40 -18.51 -9.46
CA ALA A 175 2.12 -18.65 -8.05
C ALA A 175 1.18 -17.53 -7.57
N ARG A 176 0.07 -17.90 -6.93
CA ARG A 176 -0.89 -16.96 -6.35
C ARG A 176 -0.50 -16.66 -4.91
N ASN A 177 -0.69 -15.41 -4.52
CA ASN A 177 -0.31 -14.87 -3.22
C ASN A 177 -1.58 -14.39 -2.51
N GLN A 178 -1.76 -14.81 -1.27
CA GLN A 178 -2.87 -14.43 -0.41
C GLN A 178 -2.32 -13.88 0.90
N LEU A 179 -2.74 -12.68 1.29
CA LEU A 179 -2.39 -12.13 2.60
C LEU A 179 -3.03 -12.99 3.69
N ARG A 180 -2.32 -13.29 4.78
CA ARG A 180 -2.90 -14.00 5.92
C ARG A 180 -3.80 -13.09 6.77
N ASP A 181 -4.67 -13.69 7.58
CA ASP A 181 -5.63 -12.95 8.40
C ASP A 181 -4.93 -12.11 9.48
N GLU A 182 -3.84 -12.61 10.05
CA GLU A 182 -3.08 -11.90 11.08
C GLU A 182 -2.48 -10.58 10.55
N SER A 183 -2.17 -10.53 9.25
CA SER A 183 -1.63 -9.34 8.58
C SER A 183 -2.70 -8.48 7.92
N HIS A 184 -3.97 -8.91 7.90
CA HIS A 184 -5.05 -8.24 7.17
C HIS A 184 -5.31 -6.82 7.69
N SER A 185 -5.40 -6.64 9.01
CA SER A 185 -5.62 -5.34 9.63
C SER A 185 -4.53 -4.33 9.24
N PHE A 186 -3.27 -4.78 9.20
CA PHE A 186 -2.17 -3.93 8.76
C PHE A 186 -2.26 -3.58 7.28
N GLY A 187 -2.66 -4.53 6.41
CA GLY A 187 -2.83 -4.27 4.99
C GLY A 187 -3.86 -3.16 4.72
N ILE A 188 -5.05 -3.24 5.31
CA ILE A 188 -6.05 -2.17 5.17
C ILE A 188 -5.55 -0.85 5.77
N LEU A 189 -4.93 -0.90 6.96
CA LEU A 189 -4.33 0.28 7.59
C LEU A 189 -3.27 0.95 6.70
N ALA A 190 -2.44 0.16 6.01
CA ALA A 190 -1.41 0.68 5.11
C ALA A 190 -2.01 1.44 3.91
N LEU A 191 -3.18 1.03 3.43
CA LEU A 191 -3.93 1.78 2.42
C LEU A 191 -4.52 3.07 2.98
N VAL A 192 -5.11 3.04 4.17
CA VAL A 192 -5.65 4.22 4.84
C VAL A 192 -4.55 5.28 5.09
N LEU A 193 -3.43 4.84 5.65
CA LEU A 193 -2.31 5.71 6.03
C LEU A 193 -1.43 6.11 4.85
N TRP A 194 -1.68 5.61 3.64
CA TRP A 194 -0.83 5.87 2.48
C TRP A 194 -0.50 7.37 2.25
N PRO A 195 -1.46 8.32 2.34
CA PRO A 195 -1.15 9.74 2.18
C PRO A 195 -0.18 10.26 3.26
N LEU A 196 -0.32 9.78 4.49
CA LEU A 196 0.50 10.18 5.65
C LEU A 196 1.74 9.30 5.86
N ARG A 197 1.94 8.25 5.06
CA ARG A 197 2.98 7.23 5.24
C ARG A 197 4.37 7.81 5.46
N LYS A 198 4.76 8.81 4.66
CA LYS A 198 6.07 9.48 4.78
C LYS A 198 6.15 10.36 6.02
N ALA A 199 5.08 11.08 6.36
CA ALA A 199 5.02 11.92 7.54
C ALA A 199 5.12 11.07 8.82
N LEU A 200 4.39 9.95 8.87
CA LEU A 200 4.46 8.97 9.94
C LEU A 200 5.86 8.35 10.06
N ALA A 201 6.45 7.90 8.95
CA ALA A 201 7.80 7.33 8.98
C ALA A 201 8.84 8.33 9.49
N LYS A 202 8.77 9.59 9.04
CA LYS A 202 9.64 10.67 9.52
C LYS A 202 9.40 10.96 11.00
N TRP A 203 8.14 11.01 11.43
CA TRP A 203 7.80 11.26 12.83
C TRP A 203 8.33 10.16 13.74
N ILE A 204 8.16 8.88 13.38
CA ILE A 204 8.66 7.74 14.15
C ILE A 204 10.19 7.81 14.27
N ALA A 205 10.89 8.09 13.17
CA ALA A 205 12.35 8.20 13.17
C ALA A 205 12.85 9.35 14.06
N ASN A 206 12.11 10.45 14.14
CA ASN A 206 12.47 11.63 14.93
C ASN A 206 12.05 11.53 16.41
N ASN A 207 11.19 10.58 16.77
CA ASN A 207 10.62 10.46 18.11
C ASN A 207 10.67 9.01 18.63
N PRO A 208 11.85 8.38 18.72
CA PRO A 208 11.98 6.95 19.06
C PRO A 208 11.42 6.61 20.45
N ASP A 209 11.53 7.55 21.41
CA ASP A 209 11.08 7.34 22.79
C ASP A 209 9.62 7.77 23.03
N THR A 210 8.96 8.31 22.01
CA THR A 210 7.57 8.79 22.13
C THR A 210 6.59 7.72 21.67
N HIS A 211 5.58 7.46 22.50
CA HIS A 211 4.56 6.48 22.17
C HIS A 211 3.79 6.83 20.87
N LEU A 212 3.71 5.88 19.94
CA LEU A 212 3.14 6.04 18.59
C LEU A 212 1.69 6.57 18.57
N ARG A 213 0.90 6.32 19.62
CA ARG A 213 -0.44 6.92 19.82
C ARG A 213 -0.49 8.44 19.68
N PHE A 214 0.62 9.14 19.91
CA PHE A 214 0.69 10.60 19.83
C PHE A 214 1.01 11.12 18.42
N ALA A 215 1.45 10.25 17.50
CA ALA A 215 1.93 10.63 16.18
C ALA A 215 0.88 11.42 15.38
N MET A 216 -0.34 10.90 15.27
CA MET A 216 -1.40 11.52 14.47
C MET A 216 -1.71 12.95 14.95
N GLY A 217 -1.87 13.14 16.25
CA GLY A 217 -2.14 14.46 16.83
C GLY A 217 -0.98 15.45 16.67
N GLN A 218 0.27 14.99 16.66
CA GLN A 218 1.43 15.85 16.41
C GLN A 218 1.59 16.19 14.92
N ILE A 219 1.38 15.23 14.03
CA ILE A 219 1.41 15.43 12.57
C ILE A 219 0.32 16.41 12.12
N ILE A 220 -0.88 16.32 12.69
CA ILE A 220 -1.96 17.27 12.39
C ILE A 220 -1.64 18.66 12.92
N ARG A 221 -1.16 18.76 14.17
CA ARG A 221 -0.82 20.04 14.80
C ARG A 221 0.35 20.77 14.13
N SER A 222 1.24 20.07 13.43
CA SER A 222 2.33 20.74 12.71
C SER A 222 1.82 21.60 11.55
N GLY A 223 0.63 21.32 11.01
CA GLY A 223 0.07 22.04 9.87
C GLY A 223 0.78 21.77 8.53
N GLU A 224 1.78 20.90 8.48
CA GLU A 224 2.60 20.64 7.28
C GLU A 224 1.88 19.76 6.24
N HIS A 225 0.83 19.05 6.64
CA HIS A 225 0.22 17.97 5.83
C HIS A 225 -1.31 18.04 5.69
N PRO A 226 -1.94 19.21 5.48
CA PRO A 226 -3.40 19.35 5.50
C PRO A 226 -4.10 18.48 4.45
N ASN A 227 -3.58 18.43 3.23
CA ASN A 227 -4.16 17.61 2.15
C ASN A 227 -4.06 16.12 2.47
N ALA A 228 -2.90 15.65 2.94
CA ALA A 228 -2.72 14.23 3.26
C ALA A 228 -3.61 13.77 4.42
N VAL A 229 -3.88 14.65 5.40
CA VAL A 229 -4.85 14.39 6.47
C VAL A 229 -6.26 14.23 5.90
N GLN A 230 -6.68 15.14 5.02
CA GLN A 230 -7.97 15.05 4.35
C GLN A 230 -8.08 13.79 3.47
N ASP A 231 -7.06 13.49 2.68
CA ASP A 231 -7.01 12.29 1.84
C ASP A 231 -7.10 11.00 2.68
N THR A 232 -6.49 10.97 3.88
CA THR A 232 -6.62 9.84 4.82
C THR A 232 -8.04 9.69 5.35
N ILE A 233 -8.72 10.79 5.70
CA ILE A 233 -10.14 10.79 6.10
C ILE A 233 -11.02 10.26 4.96
N GLU A 234 -10.80 10.73 3.75
CA GLU A 234 -11.56 10.28 2.58
C GLU A 234 -11.32 8.82 2.22
N ARG A 235 -10.11 8.29 2.48
CA ARG A 235 -9.82 6.86 2.35
C ARG A 235 -10.54 6.02 3.40
N LEU A 236 -10.64 6.49 4.65
CA LEU A 236 -11.44 5.83 5.69
C LEU A 236 -12.91 5.73 5.31
N ALA A 237 -13.46 6.77 4.68
CA ALA A 237 -14.83 6.73 4.16
C ALA A 237 -15.04 5.70 3.03
N ILE A 238 -13.98 5.23 2.37
CA ILE A 238 -14.03 4.22 1.29
C ILE A 238 -13.76 2.82 1.82
N LEU A 239 -12.72 2.68 2.66
CA LEU A 239 -12.20 1.40 3.15
C LEU A 239 -12.88 0.93 4.45
N GLY A 240 -13.74 1.77 5.04
CA GLY A 240 -14.26 1.55 6.39
C GLY A 240 -13.27 2.05 7.45
N ASN A 241 -13.80 2.44 8.61
CA ASN A 241 -12.99 2.85 9.75
C ASN A 241 -12.49 1.68 10.59
N GLY A 242 -12.86 0.45 10.23
CA GLY A 242 -12.45 -0.79 10.87
C GLY A 242 -13.19 -1.11 12.15
N LYS A 243 -14.33 -0.45 12.43
CA LYS A 243 -15.22 -0.74 13.54
C LYS A 243 -16.67 -0.76 13.03
N SER A 244 -17.36 -1.90 13.16
CA SER A 244 -18.71 -2.12 12.60
C SER A 244 -19.76 -1.08 13.03
N ASP A 245 -19.68 -0.60 14.27
CA ASP A 245 -20.73 0.21 14.90
C ASP A 245 -20.36 1.70 15.04
N SER A 246 -19.34 2.18 14.34
CA SER A 246 -18.96 3.60 14.40
C SER A 246 -18.83 4.24 13.03
N LEU A 247 -19.16 5.53 12.97
CA LEU A 247 -19.01 6.31 11.75
C LEU A 247 -17.51 6.59 11.49
N PRO A 248 -17.09 6.66 10.22
CA PRO A 248 -15.76 7.15 9.88
C PRO A 248 -15.52 8.56 10.42
N PRO A 249 -14.27 8.90 10.79
CA PRO A 249 -13.94 10.24 11.24
C PRO A 249 -14.27 11.27 10.15
N ALA A 250 -14.91 12.38 10.54
CA ALA A 250 -15.29 13.45 9.61
C ALA A 250 -14.30 14.63 9.60
N ASP A 251 -13.46 14.73 10.62
CA ASP A 251 -12.54 15.84 10.83
C ASP A 251 -11.20 15.38 11.47
N THR A 252 -10.33 16.35 11.71
CA THR A 252 -9.00 16.11 12.29
C THR A 252 -9.07 15.54 13.70
N THR A 253 -10.02 15.99 14.52
CA THR A 253 -10.25 15.50 15.88
C THR A 253 -10.70 14.05 15.87
N GLY A 254 -11.67 13.72 15.01
CA GLY A 254 -12.14 12.36 14.76
C GLY A 254 -11.01 11.45 14.30
N LEU A 255 -10.13 11.93 13.42
CA LEU A 255 -8.98 11.14 12.96
C LEU A 255 -7.99 10.83 14.10
N VAL A 256 -7.77 11.77 15.02
CA VAL A 256 -6.94 11.53 16.22
C VAL A 256 -7.61 10.51 17.16
N ASN A 257 -8.91 10.65 17.40
CA ASN A 257 -9.66 9.71 18.24
C ASN A 257 -9.64 8.30 17.66
N TRP A 258 -9.92 8.18 16.36
CA TRP A 258 -9.82 6.92 15.62
C TRP A 258 -8.43 6.32 15.76
N TRP A 259 -7.37 7.12 15.53
CA TRP A 259 -5.98 6.66 15.66
C TRP A 259 -5.68 6.08 17.04
N GLN A 260 -6.18 6.74 18.10
CA GLN A 260 -5.99 6.34 19.49
C GLN A 260 -6.79 5.10 19.89
N GLY A 261 -7.80 4.73 19.11
CA GLY A 261 -8.69 3.60 19.37
C GLY A 261 -9.99 3.98 20.09
N ASN A 262 -10.28 5.28 20.22
CA ASN A 262 -11.51 5.78 20.82
C ASN A 262 -12.70 5.70 19.85
#